data_AF-A0A7S2DZB4-F1
#
_entry.id   AF-A0A7S2DZB4-F1
#
_cell.length_a   1.000
_cell.length_b   1.000
_cell.length_c   1.000
_cell.angle_alpha   90.00
_cell.angle_beta   90.00
_cell.angle_gamma   90.00
#
_symmetry.space_group_name_H-M   'P 1'
#
loop_
_entity.id
_entity.type
_entity.pdbx_description
1 polymer ?
#
loop_
_entity_poly.entity_id
_entity_poly.type
_entity_poly.pdbx_seq_one_letter_code
_entity_poly.pdbx_strand_id
1 'polypeptide(L)'
;STWLEPLLIGSKILSASDSSEMMQNTSIFRILRLFRLTRVARLARLLKDVPELMVLIKGMAFATRAVFSTLCLLVIIIYVFAIIFTQTLTGTEAAEGCFENVLQSMNCLLLNGVFADQASLISKMLDAHWTYYLTILVYMVIGSMTVLNMLIGVMCEVVQTVSDAEKDVVRAQNLKEKISKILSSADRNSDSIITLEEFRLLLESQDAMLALTEVNIDVAELVDFVDCIFDDNQALPFDAFVETILQFRSDNTATVKDLFDCRRVLLAEFDFMLQEYHAAE
;
A
#
# COMPACT_ATOMS: atom_id res chain seq x y z
N SER A 1 22.92 -24.64 -21.46
CA SER A 1 23.95 -25.66 -21.19
C SER A 1 24.49 -25.64 -19.76
N THR A 2 23.81 -24.97 -18.83
CA THR A 2 24.32 -24.55 -17.49
C THR A 2 24.10 -25.57 -16.37
N TRP A 3 23.68 -26.80 -16.70
CA TRP A 3 23.43 -27.86 -15.70
C TRP A 3 24.69 -28.67 -15.36
N LEU A 4 25.75 -28.56 -16.16
CA LEU A 4 26.99 -29.34 -16.03
C LEU A 4 28.08 -28.63 -15.22
N GLU A 5 28.05 -27.30 -15.08
CA GLU A 5 29.10 -26.57 -14.35
C GLU A 5 29.20 -26.96 -12.85
N PRO A 6 28.09 -27.13 -12.11
CA PRO A 6 28.18 -27.60 -10.72
C PRO A 6 28.69 -29.04 -10.61
N LEU A 7 28.44 -29.85 -11.65
CA LEU A 7 28.86 -31.25 -11.74
C LEU A 7 30.35 -31.36 -12.07
N LEU A 8 30.87 -30.46 -12.90
CA LEU A 8 32.29 -30.31 -13.23
C LEU A 8 33.11 -29.73 -12.06
N ILE A 9 32.53 -28.81 -11.28
CA ILE A 9 33.18 -28.31 -10.05
C ILE A 9 33.18 -29.41 -8.98
N GLY A 10 32.07 -30.15 -8.86
CA GLY A 10 31.98 -31.31 -7.97
C GLY A 10 32.94 -32.45 -8.34
N SER A 11 33.13 -32.73 -9.63
CA SER A 11 34.08 -33.76 -10.08
C SER A 11 35.54 -33.34 -9.91
N LYS A 12 35.87 -32.04 -10.07
CA LYS A 12 37.21 -31.51 -9.79
C LYS A 12 37.59 -31.53 -8.31
N ILE A 13 36.61 -31.37 -7.42
CA ILE A 13 36.82 -31.52 -5.97
C ILE A 13 36.96 -33.00 -5.61
N LEU A 14 36.23 -33.90 -6.29
CA LEU A 14 36.36 -35.34 -6.10
C LEU A 14 37.68 -35.90 -6.64
N SER A 15 38.23 -35.34 -7.72
CA SER A 15 39.54 -35.73 -8.27
C SER A 15 40.73 -35.10 -7.54
N ALA A 16 40.49 -34.17 -6.62
CA ALA A 16 41.54 -33.48 -5.84
C ALA A 16 41.75 -34.07 -4.44
N SER A 17 41.08 -35.17 -4.10
CA SER A 17 41.19 -35.82 -2.79
C SER A 17 41.60 -37.27 -2.95
N ASP A 18 42.86 -37.48 -3.32
CA ASP A 18 43.49 -38.79 -3.15
C ASP A 18 44.50 -38.71 -2.01
N SER A 19 44.06 -39.08 -0.81
CA SER A 19 44.80 -39.83 0.22
C SER A 19 44.12 -39.71 1.59
N SER A 20 43.74 -40.88 2.13
CA SER A 20 43.46 -41.18 3.54
C SER A 20 42.36 -40.37 4.27
N GLU A 21 41.15 -40.93 4.34
CA GLU A 21 40.46 -41.32 5.59
C GLU A 21 38.99 -41.69 5.31
N MET A 22 38.74 -42.98 5.11
CA MET A 22 37.42 -43.58 4.91
C MET A 22 36.62 -43.69 6.22
N MET A 23 36.49 -42.59 6.98
CA MET A 23 35.65 -42.57 8.20
C MET A 23 34.93 -41.22 8.45
N GLN A 24 34.53 -40.51 7.39
CA GLN A 24 33.57 -39.38 7.46
C GLN A 24 32.39 -39.53 6.48
N ASN A 25 32.00 -40.78 6.17
CA ASN A 25 31.01 -41.09 5.14
C ASN A 25 29.54 -40.90 5.57
N THR A 26 29.25 -40.07 6.58
CA THR A 26 27.89 -39.60 6.91
C THR A 26 27.74 -38.09 6.73
N SER A 27 28.85 -37.34 6.84
CA SER A 27 28.88 -35.88 6.65
C SER A 27 28.89 -35.50 5.16
N ILE A 28 29.57 -36.29 4.32
CA ILE A 28 29.68 -36.03 2.87
C ILE A 28 28.33 -36.24 2.16
N PHE A 29 27.57 -37.28 2.50
CA PHE A 29 26.21 -37.46 1.96
C PHE A 29 25.22 -36.39 2.48
N ARG A 30 25.42 -35.83 3.69
CA ARG A 30 24.66 -34.66 4.18
C ARG A 30 24.96 -33.41 3.36
N ILE A 31 26.22 -33.15 3.04
CA ILE A 31 26.66 -32.03 2.19
C ILE A 31 26.13 -32.15 0.75
N LEU A 32 26.16 -33.35 0.15
CA LEU A 32 25.56 -33.58 -1.17
C LEU A 32 24.03 -33.40 -1.18
N ARG A 33 23.36 -33.65 -0.06
CA ARG A 33 21.92 -33.37 0.11
C ARG A 33 21.64 -31.86 0.16
N LEU A 34 22.52 -31.07 0.80
CA LEU A 34 22.47 -29.61 0.82
C LEU A 34 22.68 -28.99 -0.58
N PHE A 35 23.38 -29.67 -1.49
CA PHE A 35 23.49 -29.23 -2.89
C PHE A 35 22.14 -29.15 -3.60
N ARG A 36 21.08 -29.81 -3.12
CA ARG A 36 19.70 -29.61 -3.63
C ARG A 36 19.16 -28.20 -3.35
N LEU A 37 19.61 -27.54 -2.29
CA LEU A 37 19.26 -26.14 -1.98
C LEU A 37 19.80 -25.17 -3.04
N THR A 38 20.87 -25.51 -3.76
CA THR A 38 21.34 -24.69 -4.89
C THR A 38 20.31 -24.62 -6.02
N ARG A 39 19.43 -25.61 -6.16
CA ARG A 39 18.28 -25.54 -7.09
C ARG A 39 17.21 -24.57 -6.58
N VAL A 40 16.92 -24.56 -5.28
CA VAL A 40 16.00 -23.60 -4.66
C VAL A 40 16.55 -22.18 -4.77
N ALA A 41 17.86 -21.99 -4.56
CA ALA A 41 18.54 -20.72 -4.77
C ALA A 41 18.54 -20.28 -6.24
N ARG A 42 18.47 -21.21 -7.20
CA ARG A 42 18.26 -20.88 -8.62
C ARG A 42 16.82 -20.50 -8.92
N LEU A 43 15.83 -21.21 -8.37
CA LEU A 43 14.42 -20.82 -8.46
C LEU A 43 14.23 -19.41 -7.91
N ALA A 44 14.77 -19.09 -6.73
CA ALA A 44 14.73 -17.76 -6.15
C ALA A 44 15.42 -16.67 -7.02
N ARG A 45 16.45 -17.03 -7.81
CA ARG A 45 17.05 -16.10 -8.78
C ARG A 45 16.17 -15.90 -10.01
N LEU A 46 15.52 -16.96 -10.51
CA LEU A 46 14.54 -16.85 -11.60
C LEU A 46 13.33 -15.98 -11.21
N LEU A 47 12.98 -15.93 -9.91
CA LEU A 47 11.97 -14.99 -9.39
C LEU A 47 12.44 -13.51 -9.47
N LYS A 48 13.76 -13.24 -9.47
CA LYS A 48 14.27 -11.86 -9.64
C LYS A 48 14.17 -11.35 -11.07
N ASP A 49 14.17 -12.26 -12.05
CA ASP A 49 14.07 -11.91 -13.47
C ASP A 49 12.63 -11.53 -13.86
N VAL A 50 11.66 -11.71 -12.96
CA VAL A 50 10.26 -11.27 -13.10
C VAL A 50 10.02 -10.07 -12.16
N PRO A 51 9.89 -8.84 -12.69
CA PRO A 51 9.76 -7.63 -11.87
C PRO A 51 8.51 -7.66 -10.97
N GLU A 52 7.41 -8.26 -11.42
CA GLU A 52 6.17 -8.41 -10.65
C GLU A 52 6.37 -9.20 -9.35
N LEU A 53 7.16 -10.27 -9.40
CA LEU A 53 7.41 -11.11 -8.25
C LEU A 53 8.40 -10.47 -7.27
N MET A 54 9.34 -9.67 -7.77
CA MET A 54 10.24 -8.87 -6.94
C MET A 54 9.48 -7.80 -6.16
N VAL A 55 8.45 -7.17 -6.74
CA VAL A 55 7.58 -6.20 -6.05
C VAL A 55 6.84 -6.89 -4.90
N LEU A 56 6.25 -8.06 -5.16
CA LEU A 56 5.62 -8.89 -4.12
C LEU A 56 6.58 -9.26 -3.00
N ILE A 57 7.77 -9.75 -3.31
CA ILE A 57 8.77 -10.14 -2.30
C ILE A 57 9.22 -8.94 -1.46
N LYS A 58 9.43 -7.77 -2.07
CA LYS A 58 9.76 -6.54 -1.33
C LYS A 58 8.62 -6.10 -0.43
N GLY A 59 7.37 -6.16 -0.91
CA GLY A 59 6.17 -5.89 -0.10
C GLY A 59 6.04 -6.83 1.09
N MET A 60 6.27 -8.13 0.88
CA MET A 60 6.29 -9.15 1.94
C MET A 60 7.40 -8.89 2.97
N ALA A 61 8.58 -8.45 2.54
CA ALA A 61 9.68 -8.12 3.44
C ALA A 61 9.30 -6.98 4.40
N PHE A 62 8.58 -5.96 3.93
CA PHE A 62 8.04 -4.90 4.79
C PHE A 62 6.95 -5.43 5.75
N ALA A 63 6.06 -6.29 5.27
CA ALA A 63 4.98 -6.87 6.09
C ALA A 63 5.51 -7.82 7.19
N THR A 64 6.73 -8.38 7.03
CA THR A 64 7.29 -9.39 7.94
C THR A 64 7.29 -8.94 9.40
N ARG A 65 7.52 -7.65 9.70
CA ARG A 65 7.49 -7.13 11.08
C ARG A 65 6.10 -7.23 11.71
N ALA A 66 5.05 -6.85 10.97
CA ALA A 66 3.68 -6.90 11.45
C ALA A 66 3.25 -8.35 11.66
N VAL A 67 3.60 -9.24 10.73
CA VAL A 67 3.23 -10.66 10.82
C VAL A 67 3.96 -11.36 11.96
N PHE A 68 5.24 -11.04 12.19
CA PHE A 68 5.96 -11.58 13.34
C PHE A 68 5.26 -11.18 14.66
N SER A 69 4.80 -9.93 14.75
CA SER A 69 4.04 -9.47 15.92
C SER A 69 2.73 -10.23 16.11
N THR A 70 1.97 -10.49 15.04
CA THR A 70 0.71 -11.25 15.13
C THR A 70 0.95 -12.72 15.45
N LEU A 71 2.03 -13.33 14.96
CA LEU A 71 2.41 -14.70 15.30
C LEU A 71 2.82 -14.81 16.77
N CYS A 72 3.58 -13.85 17.31
CA CYS A 72 3.88 -13.79 18.74
C CYS A 72 2.60 -13.69 19.58
N LEU A 73 1.65 -12.85 19.17
CA LEU A 73 0.36 -12.72 19.85
C LEU A 73 -0.43 -14.03 19.80
N LEU A 74 -0.47 -14.71 18.65
CA LEU A 74 -1.14 -16.01 18.50
C LEU A 74 -0.54 -17.07 19.45
N VAL A 75 0.79 -17.14 19.55
CA VAL A 75 1.47 -18.08 20.47
C VAL A 75 1.12 -17.78 21.92
N ILE A 76 1.07 -16.50 22.31
CA ILE A 76 0.67 -16.08 23.67
C ILE A 76 -0.77 -16.51 23.96
N ILE A 77 -1.69 -16.30 23.02
CA ILE A 77 -3.10 -16.73 23.16
C ILE A 77 -3.17 -18.25 23.33
N ILE A 78 -2.51 -19.02 22.46
CA ILE A 78 -2.47 -20.48 22.55
C ILE A 78 -1.91 -20.93 23.90
N TYR A 79 -0.85 -20.28 24.39
CA TYR A 79 -0.26 -20.59 25.69
C TYR A 79 -1.23 -20.34 26.86
N VAL A 80 -1.92 -19.20 26.87
CA VAL A 80 -2.90 -18.87 27.92
C VAL A 80 -4.04 -19.89 27.91
N PHE A 81 -4.62 -20.17 26.74
CA PHE A 81 -5.69 -21.16 26.63
C PHE A 81 -5.20 -22.59 26.95
N ALA A 82 -3.98 -22.95 26.58
CA ALA A 82 -3.39 -24.23 26.94
C ALA A 82 -3.37 -24.42 28.46
N ILE A 83 -2.90 -23.41 29.22
CA ILE A 83 -2.90 -23.47 30.69
C ILE A 83 -4.33 -23.64 31.23
N ILE A 84 -5.28 -22.84 30.74
CA ILE A 84 -6.67 -22.90 31.19
C ILE A 84 -7.25 -24.30 30.97
N PHE A 85 -7.06 -24.88 29.78
CA PHE A 85 -7.56 -26.21 29.47
C PHE A 85 -6.84 -27.31 30.25
N THR A 86 -5.51 -27.25 30.38
CA THR A 86 -4.76 -28.21 31.22
C THR A 86 -5.31 -28.19 32.65
N GLN A 87 -5.48 -27.01 33.25
CA GLN A 87 -5.94 -26.87 34.63
C GLN A 87 -7.41 -27.28 34.82
N THR A 88 -8.28 -26.94 33.87
CA THR A 88 -9.73 -27.20 34.00
C THR A 88 -10.10 -28.64 33.71
N LEU A 89 -9.40 -29.29 32.77
CA LEU A 89 -9.69 -30.66 32.35
C LEU A 89 -8.92 -31.70 33.16
N THR A 90 -8.00 -31.30 34.03
CA THR A 90 -7.26 -32.22 34.92
C THR A 90 -8.23 -33.13 35.67
N GLY A 91 -8.16 -34.44 35.43
CA GLY A 91 -9.00 -35.45 36.07
C GLY A 91 -10.29 -35.83 35.32
N THR A 92 -10.50 -35.34 34.09
CA THR A 92 -11.60 -35.76 33.21
C THR A 92 -11.08 -36.66 32.08
N GLU A 93 -11.91 -37.56 31.55
CA GLU A 93 -11.56 -38.40 30.38
C GLU A 93 -11.18 -37.55 29.14
N ALA A 94 -11.71 -36.32 29.05
CA ALA A 94 -11.39 -35.38 27.98
C ALA A 94 -9.94 -34.84 28.02
N ALA A 95 -9.22 -35.03 29.12
CA ALA A 95 -7.81 -34.63 29.21
C ALA A 95 -6.85 -35.66 28.60
N GLU A 96 -7.25 -36.94 28.50
CA GLU A 96 -6.37 -38.01 28.03
C GLU A 96 -5.89 -37.74 26.59
N GLY A 97 -4.58 -37.75 26.38
CA GLY A 97 -3.94 -37.61 25.08
C GLY A 97 -3.74 -36.18 24.56
N CYS A 98 -4.47 -35.17 25.06
CA CYS A 98 -4.35 -33.79 24.60
C CYS A 98 -4.01 -32.77 25.70
N PHE A 99 -4.60 -32.89 26.90
CA PHE A 99 -4.55 -31.84 27.93
C PHE A 99 -3.82 -32.22 29.22
N GLU A 100 -2.93 -33.22 29.17
CA GLU A 100 -2.17 -33.67 30.33
C GLU A 100 -1.05 -32.69 30.74
N ASN A 101 -0.34 -32.15 29.75
CA ASN A 101 0.77 -31.21 29.96
C ASN A 101 0.55 -29.94 29.15
N VAL A 102 1.06 -28.80 29.62
CA VAL A 102 0.93 -27.52 28.92
C VAL A 102 1.48 -27.59 27.50
N LEU A 103 2.65 -28.22 27.30
CA LEU A 103 3.25 -28.36 25.96
C LEU A 103 2.40 -29.23 25.02
N GLN A 104 1.79 -30.29 25.54
CA GLN A 104 0.90 -31.17 24.78
C GLN A 104 -0.43 -30.49 24.47
N SER A 105 -0.94 -29.68 25.41
CA SER A 105 -2.13 -28.84 25.24
C SER A 105 -1.90 -27.77 24.18
N MET A 106 -0.72 -27.12 24.18
CA MET A 106 -0.33 -26.18 23.14
C MET A 106 -0.27 -26.86 21.76
N ASN A 107 0.33 -28.05 21.66
CA ASN A 107 0.38 -28.78 20.39
C ASN A 107 -1.02 -29.22 19.95
N CYS A 108 -1.86 -29.69 20.87
CA CYS A 108 -3.24 -30.09 20.58
C CYS A 108 -4.08 -28.89 20.11
N LEU A 109 -3.96 -27.72 20.76
CA LEU A 109 -4.63 -26.48 20.33
C LEU A 109 -4.09 -25.94 19.01
N LEU A 110 -2.79 -26.06 18.75
CA LEU A 110 -2.20 -25.65 17.48
C LEU A 110 -2.69 -26.54 16.34
N LEU A 111 -2.68 -27.87 16.52
CA LEU A 111 -3.08 -28.82 15.49
C LEU A 111 -4.60 -28.86 15.31
N ASN A 112 -5.37 -29.04 16.37
CA ASN A 112 -6.83 -29.19 16.27
C ASN A 112 -7.58 -27.85 16.26
N GLY A 113 -6.95 -26.76 16.70
CA GLY A 113 -7.56 -25.41 16.69
C GLY A 113 -7.17 -24.60 15.46
N VAL A 114 -5.86 -24.43 15.20
CA VAL A 114 -5.37 -23.60 14.09
C VAL A 114 -5.32 -24.37 12.77
N PHE A 115 -4.86 -25.62 12.80
CA PHE A 115 -4.68 -26.46 11.60
C PHE A 115 -5.61 -27.69 11.61
N ALA A 116 -6.85 -27.50 12.05
CA ALA A 116 -7.81 -28.58 12.33
C ALA A 116 -8.01 -29.52 11.13
N ASP A 117 -8.00 -28.96 9.93
CA ASP A 117 -8.13 -29.66 8.65
C ASP A 117 -6.96 -30.61 8.35
N GLN A 118 -5.77 -30.26 8.82
CA GLN A 118 -4.51 -30.94 8.50
C GLN A 118 -3.89 -31.65 9.69
N ALA A 119 -4.54 -31.61 10.86
CA ALA A 119 -4.14 -32.30 12.07
C ALA A 119 -3.87 -33.79 11.83
N SER A 120 -4.72 -34.46 11.04
CA SER A 120 -4.58 -35.89 10.70
C SER A 120 -3.37 -36.22 9.83
N LEU A 121 -2.90 -35.26 9.02
CA LEU A 121 -1.68 -35.40 8.23
C LEU A 121 -0.47 -35.22 9.13
N ILE A 122 -0.50 -34.20 9.99
CA ILE A 122 0.61 -33.85 10.87
C ILE A 122 0.85 -34.95 11.93
N SER A 123 -0.21 -35.54 12.48
CA SER A 123 -0.09 -36.67 13.42
C SER A 123 0.56 -37.89 12.78
N LYS A 124 0.14 -38.27 11.56
CA LYS A 124 0.77 -39.37 10.79
C LYS A 124 2.25 -39.12 10.50
N MET A 125 2.66 -37.86 10.33
CA MET A 125 4.07 -37.49 10.12
C MET A 125 4.86 -37.51 11.42
N LEU A 126 4.23 -37.23 12.56
CA LEU A 126 4.81 -37.34 13.89
C LEU A 126 5.14 -38.79 14.24
N ASP A 127 4.24 -39.72 13.91
CA ASP A 127 4.42 -41.16 14.14
C ASP A 127 5.64 -41.73 13.39
N ALA A 128 6.02 -41.14 12.25
CA ALA A 128 7.18 -41.57 11.49
C ALA A 128 8.49 -41.09 12.12
N HIS A 129 8.71 -39.78 12.18
CA HIS A 129 9.88 -39.16 12.83
C HIS A 129 9.64 -37.67 13.12
N TRP A 130 10.21 -37.18 14.22
CA TRP A 130 10.14 -35.76 14.62
C TRP A 130 10.64 -34.78 13.55
N THR A 131 11.58 -35.19 12.69
CA THR A 131 12.09 -34.34 11.59
C THR A 131 11.05 -34.10 10.51
N TYR A 132 10.21 -35.10 10.21
CA TYR A 132 9.13 -34.95 9.23
C TYR A 132 8.02 -34.06 9.78
N TYR A 133 7.68 -34.24 11.06
CA TYR A 133 6.79 -33.33 11.79
C TYR A 133 7.27 -31.87 11.74
N LEU A 134 8.54 -31.61 12.05
CA LEU A 134 9.08 -30.25 12.01
C LEU A 134 9.06 -29.67 10.58
N THR A 135 9.39 -30.49 9.57
CA THR A 135 9.42 -30.04 8.17
C THR A 135 8.03 -29.69 7.65
N ILE A 136 7.00 -30.51 7.94
CA ILE A 136 5.63 -30.23 7.52
C ILE A 136 5.06 -29.02 8.27
N LEU A 137 5.37 -28.86 9.56
CA LEU A 137 4.93 -27.72 10.35
C LEU A 137 5.53 -26.40 9.83
N VAL A 138 6.82 -26.38 9.48
CA VAL A 138 7.46 -25.21 8.86
C VAL A 138 6.86 -24.91 7.48
N TYR A 139 6.63 -25.93 6.65
CA TYR A 139 5.95 -25.76 5.36
C TYR A 139 4.56 -25.15 5.52
N MET A 140 3.81 -25.63 6.50
CA MET A 140 2.45 -25.17 6.79
C MET A 140 2.41 -23.73 7.25
N VAL A 141 3.26 -23.37 8.22
CA VAL A 141 3.36 -22.00 8.72
C VAL A 141 3.78 -21.05 7.60
N ILE A 142 4.79 -21.40 6.79
CA ILE A 142 5.22 -20.56 5.68
C ILE A 142 4.12 -20.44 4.62
N GLY A 143 3.44 -21.53 4.27
CA GLY A 143 2.39 -21.55 3.26
C GLY A 143 1.16 -20.72 3.65
N SER A 144 0.60 -20.98 4.84
CA SER A 144 -0.58 -20.25 5.34
C SER A 144 -0.27 -18.77 5.56
N MET A 145 0.91 -18.47 6.10
CA MET A 145 1.40 -17.11 6.29
C MET A 145 1.60 -16.39 4.95
N THR A 146 2.18 -17.04 3.94
CA THR A 146 2.41 -16.41 2.63
C THR A 146 1.09 -16.05 1.96
N VAL A 147 0.14 -16.98 1.92
CA VAL A 147 -1.15 -16.76 1.24
C VAL A 147 -2.00 -15.73 1.97
N LEU A 148 -2.18 -15.86 3.29
CA LEU A 148 -3.02 -14.94 4.06
C LEU A 148 -2.44 -13.52 4.06
N ASN A 149 -1.13 -13.37 4.26
CA ASN A 149 -0.52 -12.04 4.34
C ASN A 149 -0.39 -11.38 2.96
N MET A 150 -0.26 -12.15 1.87
CA MET A 150 -0.38 -11.61 0.53
C MET A 150 -1.81 -11.09 0.27
N LEU A 151 -2.84 -11.84 0.67
CA LEU A 151 -4.24 -11.42 0.50
C LEU A 151 -4.54 -10.15 1.31
N ILE A 152 -4.13 -10.09 2.58
CA ILE A 152 -4.30 -8.90 3.42
C ILE A 152 -3.52 -7.72 2.83
N GLY A 153 -2.29 -7.95 2.32
CA GLY A 153 -1.49 -6.91 1.67
C GLY A 153 -2.20 -6.28 0.47
N VAL A 154 -2.74 -7.11 -0.43
CA VAL A 154 -3.51 -6.64 -1.60
C VAL A 154 -4.77 -5.91 -1.17
N MET A 155 -5.50 -6.42 -0.16
CA MET A 155 -6.69 -5.75 0.35
C MET A 155 -6.39 -4.39 0.97
N CYS A 156 -5.30 -4.28 1.74
CA CYS A 156 -4.86 -3.01 2.31
C CYS A 156 -4.44 -2.01 1.22
N GLU A 157 -3.73 -2.45 0.18
CA GLU A 157 -3.35 -1.58 -0.95
C GLU A 157 -4.57 -1.04 -1.70
N VAL A 158 -5.56 -1.90 -1.98
CA VAL A 158 -6.82 -1.48 -2.63
C VAL A 158 -7.59 -0.51 -1.73
N VAL A 159 -7.74 -0.80 -0.44
CA VAL A 159 -8.43 0.08 0.51
C VAL A 159 -7.71 1.42 0.65
N GLN A 160 -6.39 1.43 0.68
CA GLN A 160 -5.61 2.66 0.74
C GLN A 160 -5.78 3.50 -0.52
N THR A 161 -5.74 2.88 -1.70
CA THR A 161 -5.96 3.56 -2.99
C THR A 161 -7.35 4.19 -3.07
N VAL A 162 -8.38 3.45 -2.66
CA VAL A 162 -9.75 3.97 -2.59
C VAL A 162 -9.86 5.10 -1.56
N SER A 163 -9.25 4.91 -0.37
CA SER A 163 -9.26 5.92 0.69
C SER A 163 -8.56 7.21 0.28
N ASP A 164 -7.45 7.14 -0.45
CA ASP A 164 -6.73 8.32 -0.90
C ASP A 164 -7.49 9.04 -2.02
N ALA A 165 -8.12 8.30 -2.95
CA ALA A 165 -9.03 8.89 -3.93
C ALA A 165 -10.23 9.60 -3.28
N GLU A 166 -10.84 9.02 -2.24
CA GLU A 166 -11.93 9.64 -1.49
C GLU A 166 -11.46 10.87 -0.70
N LYS A 167 -10.29 10.81 -0.06
CA LYS A 167 -9.72 11.96 0.68
C LYS A 167 -9.49 13.16 -0.23
N ASP A 168 -9.04 12.95 -1.47
CA ASP A 168 -8.80 14.05 -2.39
C ASP A 168 -10.10 14.75 -2.82
N VAL A 169 -11.17 13.97 -3.03
CA VAL A 169 -12.52 14.53 -3.28
C VAL A 169 -13.02 15.33 -2.08
N VAL A 170 -12.90 14.77 -0.86
CA VAL A 170 -13.33 15.43 0.38
C VAL A 170 -12.51 16.69 0.67
N ARG A 171 -11.20 16.67 0.41
CA ARG A 171 -10.33 17.85 0.52
C ARG A 171 -10.79 18.96 -0.42
N ALA A 172 -11.03 18.64 -1.69
CA ALA A 172 -11.49 19.62 -2.66
C ALA A 172 -12.83 20.25 -2.25
N GLN A 173 -13.78 19.45 -1.75
CA GLN A 173 -15.07 19.95 -1.26
C GLN A 173 -14.93 20.84 -0.03
N ASN A 174 -14.15 20.42 0.98
CA ASN A 174 -13.91 21.21 2.18
C ASN A 174 -13.25 22.56 1.86
N LEU A 175 -12.35 22.60 0.87
CA LEU A 175 -11.72 23.83 0.42
C LEU A 175 -12.72 24.75 -0.29
N LYS A 176 -13.56 24.19 -1.19
CA LYS A 176 -14.63 24.95 -1.84
C LYS A 176 -15.60 25.53 -0.80
N GLU A 177 -16.02 24.76 0.20
CA GLU A 177 -16.89 25.23 1.27
C GLU A 177 -16.25 26.33 2.13
N LYS A 178 -14.98 26.17 2.52
CA LYS A 178 -14.23 27.20 3.26
C LYS A 178 -14.16 28.50 2.46
N ILE A 179 -13.77 28.43 1.19
CA ILE A 179 -13.67 29.59 0.31
C ILE A 179 -15.05 30.23 0.08
N SER A 180 -16.10 29.45 -0.22
CA SER A 180 -17.45 29.98 -0.35
C SER A 180 -17.94 30.66 0.93
N LYS A 181 -17.57 30.15 2.11
CA LYS A 181 -17.93 30.81 3.38
C LYS A 181 -17.18 32.12 3.57
N ILE A 182 -15.89 32.19 3.22
CA ILE A 182 -15.10 33.44 3.27
C ILE A 182 -15.69 34.46 2.29
N LEU A 183 -15.95 34.02 1.06
CA LEU A 183 -16.46 34.86 -0.03
C LEU A 183 -17.93 35.26 0.16
N SER A 184 -18.75 34.51 0.91
CA SER A 184 -20.12 34.92 1.23
C SER A 184 -20.18 36.21 2.06
N SER A 185 -19.08 36.60 2.71
CA SER A 185 -18.97 37.90 3.38
C SER A 185 -18.64 39.05 2.42
N ALA A 186 -18.23 38.74 1.19
CA ALA A 186 -18.01 39.70 0.10
C ALA A 186 -19.32 40.18 -0.49
N ASP A 187 -20.27 39.25 -0.68
CA ASP A 187 -21.60 39.50 -1.23
C ASP A 187 -22.49 40.20 -0.18
N ARG A 188 -22.28 41.52 -0.05
CA ARG A 188 -22.99 42.36 0.94
C ARG A 188 -24.45 42.60 0.57
N ASN A 189 -24.79 42.55 -0.71
CA ASN A 189 -26.13 42.82 -1.22
C ASN A 189 -26.95 41.52 -1.41
N SER A 190 -26.33 40.35 -1.25
CA SER A 190 -26.91 39.01 -1.42
C SER A 190 -27.53 38.78 -2.80
N ASP A 191 -26.98 39.43 -3.83
CA ASP A 191 -27.45 39.29 -5.22
C ASP A 191 -26.81 38.11 -5.95
N SER A 192 -25.94 37.34 -5.27
CA SER A 192 -25.18 36.20 -5.82
C SER A 192 -24.24 36.60 -6.97
N ILE A 193 -23.88 37.87 -7.05
CA ILE A 193 -22.93 38.44 -8.01
C ILE A 193 -21.86 39.15 -7.20
N ILE A 194 -20.59 38.94 -7.56
CA ILE A 194 -19.49 39.69 -6.98
C ILE A 194 -19.07 40.74 -7.99
N THR A 195 -19.10 42.00 -7.57
CA THR A 195 -18.54 43.12 -8.34
C THR A 195 -17.07 43.34 -8.01
N LEU A 196 -16.35 43.97 -8.94
CA LEU A 196 -14.94 44.34 -8.73
C LEU A 196 -14.75 45.25 -7.49
N GLU A 197 -15.72 46.12 -7.18
CA GLU A 197 -15.68 46.97 -5.99
C GLU A 197 -15.84 46.16 -4.70
N GLU A 198 -16.80 45.22 -4.64
CA GLU A 198 -17.00 44.34 -3.49
C GLU A 198 -15.78 43.43 -3.26
N PHE A 199 -15.15 42.97 -4.34
CA PHE A 199 -13.93 42.18 -4.24
C PHE A 199 -12.75 43.01 -3.71
N ARG A 200 -12.56 44.24 -4.18
CA ARG A 200 -11.53 45.14 -3.64
C ARG A 200 -11.75 45.44 -2.16
N LEU A 201 -12.99 45.67 -1.75
CA LEU A 201 -13.36 45.85 -0.33
C LEU A 201 -13.10 44.58 0.51
N LEU A 202 -13.24 43.40 -0.08
CA LEU A 202 -12.87 42.14 0.57
C LEU A 202 -11.35 42.04 0.75
N LEU A 203 -10.55 42.41 -0.24
CA LEU A 203 -9.08 42.40 -0.14
C LEU A 203 -8.53 43.41 0.86
N GLU A 204 -9.26 44.48 1.16
CA GLU A 204 -8.92 45.42 2.24
C GLU A 204 -9.13 44.82 3.64
N SER A 205 -9.92 43.74 3.77
CA SER A 205 -10.15 43.06 5.04
C SER A 205 -8.98 42.14 5.40
N GLN A 206 -8.36 42.39 6.55
CA GLN A 206 -7.28 41.55 7.06
C GLN A 206 -7.71 40.09 7.27
N ASP A 207 -8.96 39.87 7.70
CA ASP A 207 -9.50 38.52 7.94
C ASP A 207 -9.64 37.74 6.63
N ALA A 208 -10.04 38.40 5.54
CA ALA A 208 -10.18 37.77 4.24
C ALA A 208 -8.81 37.42 3.61
N MET A 209 -7.84 38.33 3.73
CA MET A 209 -6.47 38.09 3.27
C MET A 209 -5.81 36.91 3.98
N LEU A 210 -5.97 36.83 5.31
CA LEU A 210 -5.48 35.70 6.10
C LEU A 210 -6.16 34.39 5.69
N ALA A 211 -7.47 34.43 5.46
CA ALA A 211 -8.23 33.25 5.09
C ALA A 211 -7.92 32.75 3.67
N LEU A 212 -7.67 33.64 2.71
CA LEU A 212 -7.21 33.29 1.35
C LEU A 212 -5.79 32.69 1.40
N THR A 213 -4.91 33.25 2.23
CA THR A 213 -3.55 32.73 2.44
C THR A 213 -3.56 31.35 3.10
N GLU A 214 -4.48 31.10 4.06
CA GLU A 214 -4.65 29.77 4.69
C GLU A 214 -5.02 28.68 3.67
N VAL A 215 -5.67 29.05 2.57
CA VAL A 215 -6.06 28.15 1.49
C VAL A 215 -5.01 28.08 0.36
N ASN A 216 -3.80 28.62 0.58
CA ASN A 216 -2.69 28.65 -0.39
C ASN A 216 -2.99 29.42 -1.69
N ILE A 217 -3.89 30.40 -1.64
CA ILE A 217 -4.12 31.32 -2.76
C ILE A 217 -3.06 32.42 -2.68
N ASP A 218 -2.32 32.62 -3.77
CA ASP A 218 -1.37 33.74 -3.85
C ASP A 218 -2.16 35.02 -4.15
N VAL A 219 -2.36 35.82 -3.10
CA VAL A 219 -3.15 37.04 -3.24
C VAL A 219 -2.44 38.12 -4.04
N ALA A 220 -1.10 38.10 -4.12
CA ALA A 220 -0.37 39.05 -4.94
C ALA A 220 -0.63 38.76 -6.43
N GLU A 221 -0.57 37.48 -6.81
CA GLU A 221 -0.92 37.03 -8.17
C GLU A 221 -2.39 37.32 -8.50
N LEU A 222 -3.30 37.05 -7.55
CA LEU A 222 -4.72 37.32 -7.72
C LEU A 222 -5.03 38.80 -8.00
N VAL A 223 -4.28 39.72 -7.36
CA VAL A 223 -4.41 41.17 -7.59
C VAL A 223 -3.89 41.56 -8.97
N ASP A 224 -2.78 40.98 -9.42
CA ASP A 224 -2.20 41.26 -10.74
C ASP A 224 -3.13 40.83 -11.88
N PHE A 225 -3.94 39.78 -11.66
CA PHE A 225 -4.89 39.26 -12.64
C PHE A 225 -6.35 39.68 -12.39
N VAL A 226 -6.62 40.58 -11.44
CA VAL A 226 -8.00 40.93 -11.06
C VAL A 226 -8.79 41.51 -12.23
N ASP A 227 -8.15 42.34 -13.06
CA ASP A 227 -8.79 42.95 -14.22
C ASP A 227 -9.09 41.92 -15.32
N CYS A 228 -8.35 40.81 -15.36
CA CYS A 228 -8.61 39.68 -16.27
C CYS A 228 -9.70 38.73 -15.74
N ILE A 229 -9.97 38.71 -14.44
CA ILE A 229 -10.98 37.82 -13.83
C ILE A 229 -12.41 38.36 -14.06
N PHE A 230 -12.57 39.68 -14.04
CA PHE A 230 -13.89 40.32 -14.09
C PHE A 230 -14.33 40.77 -15.49
N ASP A 231 -13.49 40.60 -16.52
CA ASP A 231 -13.71 41.04 -17.91
C ASP A 231 -14.27 42.49 -18.00
N ASP A 232 -14.78 42.89 -19.17
CA ASP A 232 -15.38 44.21 -19.39
C ASP A 232 -16.66 44.47 -18.55
N ASN A 233 -17.30 43.41 -18.04
CA ASN A 233 -18.58 43.51 -17.31
C ASN A 233 -18.42 43.84 -15.82
N GLN A 234 -17.19 43.83 -15.28
CA GLN A 234 -16.86 44.18 -13.89
C GLN A 234 -17.65 43.42 -12.80
N ALA A 235 -18.32 42.32 -13.18
CA ALA A 235 -19.24 41.57 -12.34
C ALA A 235 -19.24 40.10 -12.77
N LEU A 236 -19.15 39.20 -11.79
CA LEU A 236 -19.09 37.76 -12.01
C LEU A 236 -20.05 37.04 -11.06
N PRO A 237 -20.83 36.04 -11.50
CA PRO A 237 -21.66 35.23 -10.62
C PRO A 237 -20.82 34.58 -9.51
N PHE A 238 -21.35 34.51 -8.29
CA PHE A 238 -20.64 34.02 -7.11
C PHE A 238 -20.01 32.63 -7.32
N ASP A 239 -20.76 31.69 -7.89
CA ASP A 239 -20.27 30.33 -8.15
C ASP A 239 -19.10 30.31 -9.14
N ALA A 240 -19.17 31.15 -10.19
CA ALA A 240 -18.10 31.28 -11.16
C ALA A 240 -16.87 31.94 -10.52
N PHE A 241 -17.08 32.92 -9.64
CA PHE A 241 -16.01 33.60 -8.92
C PHE A 241 -15.24 32.68 -7.97
N VAL A 242 -15.95 31.85 -7.20
CA VAL A 242 -15.36 30.82 -6.34
C VAL A 242 -14.52 29.84 -7.16
N GLU A 243 -15.02 29.41 -8.33
CA GLU A 243 -14.31 28.49 -9.22
C GLU A 243 -13.06 29.13 -9.84
N THR A 244 -13.12 30.41 -10.22
CA THR A 244 -11.96 31.14 -10.74
C THR A 244 -10.90 31.35 -9.67
N ILE A 245 -11.27 31.79 -8.45
CA ILE A 245 -10.32 31.94 -7.34
C ILE A 245 -9.64 30.62 -6.98
N LEU A 246 -10.37 29.51 -7.03
CA LEU A 246 -9.80 28.17 -6.78
C LEU A 246 -8.71 27.78 -7.78
N GLN A 247 -8.68 28.38 -8.98
CA GLN A 247 -7.65 28.10 -9.99
C GLN A 247 -6.32 28.80 -9.69
N PHE A 248 -6.33 29.93 -8.98
CA PHE A 248 -5.15 30.70 -8.55
C PHE A 248 -4.47 30.12 -7.29
N ARG A 249 -4.75 28.86 -6.95
CA ARG A 249 -4.09 28.17 -5.84
C ARG A 249 -2.66 27.82 -6.24
N SER A 250 -1.69 28.18 -5.42
CA SER A 250 -0.26 27.98 -5.69
C SER A 250 0.18 26.51 -5.86
N ASP A 251 -0.62 25.57 -5.35
CA ASP A 251 -0.44 24.11 -5.48
C ASP A 251 -1.23 23.50 -6.65
N ASN A 252 -1.94 24.30 -7.44
CA ASN A 252 -2.67 23.82 -8.60
C ASN A 252 -1.69 23.50 -9.75
N THR A 253 -1.53 22.22 -10.06
CA THR A 253 -0.70 21.78 -11.19
C THR A 253 -1.50 21.84 -12.49
N ALA A 254 -0.99 22.57 -13.49
CA ALA A 254 -1.61 22.66 -14.82
C ALA A 254 -1.92 21.28 -15.40
N THR A 255 -3.19 21.06 -15.73
CA THR A 255 -3.71 19.82 -16.26
C THR A 255 -3.83 19.87 -17.78
N VAL A 256 -4.01 18.70 -18.41
CA VAL A 256 -4.29 18.61 -19.86
C VAL A 256 -5.58 19.37 -20.22
N LYS A 257 -6.54 19.47 -19.29
CA LYS A 257 -7.76 20.27 -19.48
C LYS A 257 -7.44 21.75 -19.67
N ASP A 258 -6.57 22.30 -18.82
CA ASP A 258 -6.18 23.71 -18.87
C ASP A 258 -5.46 24.05 -20.20
N LEU A 259 -4.65 23.12 -20.71
CA LEU A 259 -4.02 23.25 -22.03
C LEU A 259 -5.05 23.25 -23.18
N PHE A 260 -6.07 22.40 -23.09
CA PHE A 260 -7.17 22.38 -24.07
C PHE A 260 -8.02 23.65 -23.99
N ASP A 261 -8.32 24.15 -22.80
CA ASP A 261 -9.08 25.38 -22.59
C ASP A 261 -8.32 26.60 -23.14
N CYS A 262 -7.02 26.71 -22.86
CA CYS A 262 -6.15 27.74 -23.45
C CYS A 262 -6.15 27.67 -24.98
N ARG A 263 -5.98 26.48 -25.56
CA ARG A 263 -6.03 26.29 -27.02
C ARG A 263 -7.36 26.73 -27.61
N ARG A 264 -8.48 26.42 -26.95
CA ARG A 264 -9.82 26.78 -27.43
C ARG A 264 -10.01 28.30 -27.47
N VAL A 265 -9.62 29.00 -26.41
CA VAL A 265 -9.72 30.47 -26.33
C VAL A 265 -8.86 31.12 -27.42
N LEU A 266 -7.60 30.69 -27.57
CA LEU A 266 -6.72 31.21 -28.62
C LEU A 266 -7.30 31.02 -30.03
N LEU A 267 -7.83 29.85 -30.34
CA LEU A 267 -8.43 29.59 -31.66
C LEU A 267 -9.68 30.45 -31.90
N ALA A 268 -10.52 30.65 -30.88
CA ALA A 268 -11.69 31.51 -31.00
C ALA A 268 -11.31 32.97 -31.29
N GLU A 269 -10.27 33.48 -30.63
CA GLU A 269 -9.78 34.84 -30.84
C GLU A 269 -9.16 35.02 -32.22
N PHE A 270 -8.39 34.02 -32.69
CA PHE A 270 -7.86 34.03 -34.05
C PHE A 270 -8.96 34.02 -35.11
N ASP A 271 -10.02 33.22 -34.92
CA ASP A 271 -11.16 33.17 -35.84
C ASP A 271 -11.93 34.50 -35.85
N PHE A 272 -12.09 35.15 -34.69
CA PHE A 272 -12.70 36.48 -34.58
C PHE A 272 -11.89 37.54 -35.36
N MET A 273 -10.57 37.58 -35.15
CA MET A 273 -9.69 38.51 -35.88
C MET A 273 -9.70 38.28 -37.40
N LEU A 274 -9.78 37.01 -37.85
CA LEU A 274 -9.86 36.68 -39.27
C LEU A 274 -11.19 37.13 -39.89
N GLN A 275 -12.30 36.98 -39.16
CA GLN A 275 -13.60 37.48 -39.61
C GLN A 275 -13.63 39.01 -39.71
N GLU A 276 -13.03 39.70 -38.74
CA GLU A 276 -12.96 41.17 -38.74
C GLU A 276 -12.07 41.68 -39.88
N TYR A 277 -10.94 41.02 -40.16
CA TYR A 277 -10.10 41.30 -41.33
C TYR A 277 -10.86 41.12 -42.65
N HIS A 278 -11.61 40.02 -42.81
CA HIS A 278 -12.42 39.77 -44.01
C HIS A 278 -13.64 40.68 -44.14
N ALA A 279 -14.15 41.27 -43.05
CA ALA A 279 -15.23 42.24 -43.07
C ALA A 279 -14.74 43.68 -43.39
N ALA A 280 -13.44 43.93 -43.30
CA ALA A 280 -12.80 45.21 -43.59
C ALA A 280 -12.31 45.36 -45.05
N GLU A 281 -12.33 44.28 -45.85
CA GLU A 281 -12.14 44.25 -47.31
C GLU A 281 -13.46 44.41 -48.08
#